data_AF-A0A366M4R4-F1
#
_entry.id   AF-A0A366M4R4-F1
#
_cell.length_a   1.000
_cell.length_b   1.000
_cell.length_c   1.000
_cell.angle_alpha   90.00
_cell.angle_beta   90.00
_cell.angle_gamma   90.00
#
_symmetry.space_group_name_H-M   'P 1'
#
loop_
_entity.id
_entity.type
_entity.pdbx_description
1 polymer ?
#
loop_
_entity_poly.entity_id
_entity_poly.type
_entity_poly.pdbx_seq_one_letter_code
_entity_poly.pdbx_strand_id
1 'polypeptide(L)'
;MRAALSARHMGKVVRAYRTHSFHSKVIAQTTAAGWLYLTQSQLSRIEGGPPVQDLDRCIQWAHKLKIPANLLWFTLPEEEIGNAHGQHIISASTADGYPDAEMNELLRRTFLKRGITAVTLPAIGLDELKHIVSALDDARRYSDQEIVGYFRTQLADCAAKDGDYGPKKNIPITLGLIGAIEQMARDSKPAVRRTLLQLAAQAAEFAGWLYRDIAMTEMAHYWRDRAMEFAQAAGDYPMQGYVLLKKSQAAWDERDSLLMLTLAEATKDGPWCLPLRVKAEALQQEARGYAMLNGDLAAIELKLAEARELLIEDHETQGIAAHYDEALFSLQCAICYSEAQQPARALELYDEWLSPRAFSRRDYGYFLSLKGAALANAQAPDQAAGAGLDALALAKESSSARTHREVLRLVELLRPWQSRTQVRKLVSALLT
;
A
#
# COMPACT_ATOMS: atom_id res chain seq x y z
N MET A 1 -3.15 -21.26 25.89
CA MET A 1 -2.28 -20.23 25.28
C MET A 1 -0.79 -20.44 25.55
N ARG A 2 -0.29 -20.40 26.80
CA ARG A 2 1.16 -20.53 27.10
C ARG A 2 1.83 -21.77 26.48
N ALA A 3 1.22 -22.95 26.61
CA ALA A 3 1.75 -24.18 26.01
C ALA A 3 1.87 -24.12 24.47
N ALA A 4 1.00 -23.39 23.78
CA ALA A 4 1.06 -23.21 22.33
C ALA A 4 2.20 -22.26 21.92
N LEU A 5 2.45 -21.21 22.72
CA LEU A 5 3.55 -20.27 22.54
C LEU A 5 4.91 -20.95 22.82
N SER A 6 5.00 -21.76 23.89
CA SER A 6 6.20 -22.55 24.20
C SER A 6 6.53 -23.58 23.11
N ALA A 7 5.52 -24.09 22.39
CA ALA A 7 5.69 -25.00 21.27
C ALA A 7 6.16 -24.31 19.96
N ARG A 8 6.41 -22.98 19.99
CA ARG A 8 6.88 -22.17 18.86
C ARG A 8 6.05 -22.36 17.59
N HIS A 9 4.73 -22.46 17.74
CA HIS A 9 3.84 -22.87 16.67
C HIS A 9 2.63 -21.96 16.55
N MET A 10 2.69 -20.98 15.63
CA MET A 10 1.66 -19.96 15.53
C MET A 10 0.27 -20.53 15.19
N GLY A 11 0.18 -21.59 14.37
CA GLY A 11 -1.09 -22.28 14.14
C GLY A 11 -1.76 -22.84 15.42
N LYS A 12 -0.99 -23.40 16.35
CA LYS A 12 -1.50 -23.83 17.67
C LYS A 12 -1.90 -22.65 18.54
N VAL A 13 -1.21 -21.51 18.41
CA VAL A 13 -1.55 -20.27 19.11
C VAL A 13 -2.90 -19.73 18.62
N VAL A 14 -3.11 -19.67 17.31
CA VAL A 14 -4.39 -19.26 16.70
C VAL A 14 -5.52 -20.18 17.15
N ARG A 15 -5.31 -21.51 17.13
CA ARG A 15 -6.31 -22.48 17.63
C ARG A 15 -6.61 -22.27 19.11
N ALA A 16 -5.58 -22.11 19.93
CA ALA A 16 -5.71 -21.93 21.37
C ALA A 16 -6.39 -20.60 21.74
N TYR A 17 -6.18 -19.56 20.94
CA TYR A 17 -6.89 -18.28 21.06
C TYR A 17 -8.37 -18.48 20.72
N ARG A 18 -8.63 -19.06 19.55
CA ARG A 18 -9.98 -19.29 19.00
C ARG A 18 -10.88 -20.11 19.93
N THR A 19 -10.32 -21.08 20.65
CA THR A 19 -11.03 -21.94 21.60
C THR A 19 -10.85 -21.52 23.06
N HIS A 20 -10.36 -20.30 23.34
CA HIS A 20 -10.11 -19.86 24.70
C HIS A 20 -11.40 -19.63 25.48
N SER A 21 -11.42 -20.01 26.77
CA SER A 21 -12.62 -19.92 27.63
C SER A 21 -13.11 -18.50 27.91
N PHE A 22 -12.29 -17.49 27.63
CA PHE A 22 -12.69 -16.07 27.74
C PHE A 22 -13.63 -15.63 26.61
N HIS A 23 -13.74 -16.39 25.53
CA HIS A 23 -14.76 -16.13 24.52
C HIS A 23 -16.09 -16.74 24.97
N SER A 24 -17.17 -15.96 24.88
CA SER A 24 -18.52 -16.45 25.18
C SER A 24 -18.96 -17.61 24.28
N LYS A 25 -18.39 -17.70 23.07
CA LYS A 25 -18.49 -18.83 22.14
C LYS A 25 -17.15 -19.06 21.45
N VAL A 26 -16.87 -20.30 21.08
CA VAL A 26 -15.69 -20.64 20.26
C VAL A 26 -15.76 -19.87 18.94
N ILE A 27 -14.68 -19.16 18.60
CA ILE A 27 -14.61 -18.43 17.34
C ILE A 27 -14.53 -19.45 16.18
N ALA A 28 -15.31 -19.23 15.12
CA ALA A 28 -15.27 -20.12 13.97
C ALA A 28 -13.94 -20.00 13.22
N GLN A 29 -13.46 -21.11 12.65
CA GLN A 29 -12.19 -21.11 11.92
C GLN A 29 -12.24 -20.22 10.67
N THR A 30 -13.39 -20.10 10.02
CA THR A 30 -13.63 -19.14 8.93
C THR A 30 -13.39 -17.70 9.38
N THR A 31 -13.93 -17.31 10.54
CA THR A 31 -13.77 -15.96 11.10
C THR A 31 -12.32 -15.66 11.46
N ALA A 32 -11.65 -16.60 12.14
CA ALA A 32 -10.24 -16.44 12.48
C ALA A 32 -9.34 -16.39 11.24
N ALA A 33 -9.65 -17.17 10.19
CA ALA A 33 -8.92 -17.13 8.93
C ALA A 33 -9.03 -15.78 8.24
N GLY A 34 -10.24 -15.18 8.23
CA GLY A 34 -10.47 -13.85 7.69
C GLY A 34 -9.64 -12.75 8.37
N TRP A 35 -9.43 -12.81 9.68
CA TRP A 35 -8.55 -11.86 10.38
C TRP A 35 -7.09 -11.96 9.96
N LEU A 36 -6.64 -13.16 9.61
CA LEU A 36 -5.26 -13.47 9.26
C LEU A 36 -5.00 -13.45 7.75
N TYR A 37 -5.98 -13.00 6.95
CA TYR A 37 -5.93 -13.00 5.49
C TYR A 37 -5.68 -14.39 4.89
N LEU A 38 -6.29 -15.42 5.49
CA LEU A 38 -6.23 -16.81 5.08
C LEU A 38 -7.62 -17.32 4.69
N THR A 39 -7.66 -18.35 3.86
CA THR A 39 -8.87 -19.17 3.69
C THR A 39 -9.05 -20.11 4.88
N GLN A 40 -10.28 -20.59 5.12
CA GLN A 40 -10.53 -21.57 6.19
C GLN A 40 -9.72 -22.87 5.99
N SER A 41 -9.53 -23.30 4.74
CA SER A 41 -8.73 -24.48 4.41
C SER A 41 -7.23 -24.26 4.67
N GLN A 42 -6.70 -23.07 4.40
CA GLN A 42 -5.34 -22.69 4.77
C GLN A 42 -5.15 -22.67 6.29
N LEU A 43 -6.08 -22.04 7.02
CA LEU A 43 -6.00 -22.01 8.49
C LEU A 43 -6.12 -23.43 9.09
N SER A 44 -6.92 -24.32 8.49
CA SER A 44 -6.99 -25.73 8.91
C SER A 44 -5.66 -26.47 8.77
N ARG A 45 -4.98 -26.29 7.64
CA ARG A 45 -3.64 -26.85 7.44
C ARG A 45 -2.61 -26.24 8.39
N ILE A 46 -2.74 -24.96 8.73
CA ILE A 46 -1.84 -24.27 9.66
C ILE A 46 -2.10 -24.70 11.12
N GLU A 47 -3.35 -24.90 11.53
CA GLU A 47 -3.69 -25.35 12.89
C GLU A 47 -3.28 -26.81 13.17
N GLY A 48 -3.25 -27.66 12.13
CA GLY A 48 -2.96 -29.10 12.25
C GLY A 48 -1.63 -29.58 11.63
N GLY A 49 -0.96 -28.74 10.85
CA GLY A 49 0.27 -29.07 10.13
C GLY A 49 1.55 -28.69 10.90
N PRO A 50 2.71 -28.64 10.23
CA PRO A 50 3.97 -28.25 10.84
C PRO A 50 3.98 -26.75 11.22
N PRO A 51 4.90 -26.33 12.13
CA PRO A 51 5.07 -24.92 12.48
C PRO A 51 5.31 -24.05 11.24
N VAL A 52 4.65 -22.89 11.20
CA VAL A 52 4.85 -21.89 10.14
C VAL A 52 6.25 -21.30 10.30
N GLN A 53 7.05 -21.37 9.23
CA GLN A 53 8.44 -20.92 9.22
C GLN A 53 8.61 -19.46 8.73
N ASP A 54 7.57 -18.92 8.09
CA ASP A 54 7.52 -17.53 7.64
C ASP A 54 7.36 -16.59 8.85
N LEU A 55 8.45 -15.89 9.19
CA LEU A 55 8.52 -15.02 10.35
C LEU A 55 7.65 -13.77 10.18
N ASP A 56 7.56 -13.22 8.97
CA ASP A 56 6.76 -12.02 8.68
C ASP A 56 5.27 -12.32 8.88
N ARG A 57 4.81 -13.50 8.45
CA ARG A 57 3.46 -13.98 8.78
C ARG A 57 3.26 -14.17 10.28
N CYS A 58 4.25 -14.70 10.99
CA CYS A 58 4.16 -14.86 12.45
C CYS A 58 4.06 -13.51 13.15
N ILE A 59 4.86 -12.51 12.74
CA ILE A 59 4.80 -11.13 13.23
C ILE A 59 3.43 -10.52 12.93
N GLN A 60 2.95 -10.63 11.69
CA GLN A 60 1.63 -10.14 11.29
C GLN A 60 0.51 -10.73 12.14
N TRP A 61 0.52 -12.04 12.37
CA TRP A 61 -0.52 -12.72 13.15
C TRP A 61 -0.41 -12.36 14.64
N ALA A 62 0.81 -12.18 15.17
CA ALA A 62 1.02 -11.72 16.53
C ALA A 62 0.47 -10.31 16.76
N HIS A 63 0.70 -9.36 15.84
CA HIS A 63 0.08 -8.03 15.89
C HIS A 63 -1.44 -8.12 15.82
N LYS A 64 -1.97 -8.93 14.89
CA LYS A 64 -3.43 -9.05 14.71
C LYS A 64 -4.13 -9.63 15.93
N LEU A 65 -3.50 -10.60 16.60
CA LEU A 65 -4.00 -11.23 17.82
C LEU A 65 -3.59 -10.46 19.10
N LYS A 66 -2.87 -9.35 18.96
CA LYS A 66 -2.36 -8.53 20.06
C LYS A 66 -1.58 -9.35 21.10
N ILE A 67 -0.70 -10.24 20.62
CA ILE A 67 0.11 -11.08 21.51
C ILE A 67 1.25 -10.23 22.07
N PRO A 68 1.41 -10.13 23.40
CA PRO A 68 2.53 -9.44 24.02
C PRO A 68 3.89 -10.01 23.56
N ALA A 69 4.84 -9.14 23.25
CA ALA A 69 6.14 -9.52 22.72
C ALA A 69 6.95 -10.44 23.66
N ASN A 70 6.86 -10.19 24.97
CA ASN A 70 7.48 -11.01 26.01
C ASN A 70 6.98 -12.48 26.07
N LEU A 71 5.92 -12.81 25.32
CA LEU A 71 5.37 -14.16 25.21
C LEU A 71 5.73 -14.86 23.89
N LEU A 72 6.33 -14.14 22.93
CA LEU A 72 6.74 -14.66 21.63
C LEU A 72 8.14 -15.26 21.72
N TRP A 73 8.43 -16.22 20.84
CA TRP A 73 9.76 -16.82 20.70
C TRP A 73 10.62 -16.11 19.64
N PHE A 74 10.15 -14.96 19.17
CA PHE A 74 10.77 -14.10 18.17
C PHE A 74 10.49 -12.64 18.53
N THR A 75 11.34 -11.75 18.03
CA THR A 75 11.30 -10.31 18.33
C THR A 75 10.30 -9.59 17.42
N LEU A 76 9.52 -8.66 17.98
CA LEU A 76 8.73 -7.74 17.19
C LEU A 76 9.59 -6.51 16.82
N PRO A 77 9.49 -5.97 15.59
CA PRO A 77 10.34 -4.87 15.12
C PRO A 77 10.31 -3.59 15.99
N GLU A 78 9.27 -3.40 16.81
CA GLU A 78 9.09 -2.24 17.68
C GLU A 78 9.92 -2.28 18.97
N GLU A 79 10.48 -3.44 19.38
CA GLU A 79 11.22 -3.57 20.65
C GLU A 79 12.74 -3.33 20.55
N GLU A 80 13.31 -3.21 19.34
CA GLU A 80 14.76 -3.01 19.18
C GLU A 80 15.27 -1.63 19.66
N ILE A 81 14.37 -0.66 19.89
CA ILE A 81 14.75 0.70 20.33
C ILE A 81 15.01 0.77 21.86
N GLY A 82 14.59 -0.24 22.64
CA GLY A 82 14.61 -0.17 24.11
C GLY A 82 15.73 -0.93 24.84
N ASN A 83 16.35 -1.95 24.23
CA ASN A 83 17.16 -2.94 24.97
C ASN A 83 18.64 -3.03 24.54
N ALA A 84 19.22 -1.94 24.02
CA ALA A 84 20.64 -1.89 23.65
C ALA A 84 21.61 -1.59 24.82
N HIS A 85 21.21 -1.78 26.08
CA HIS A 85 22.08 -1.65 27.25
C HIS A 85 21.83 -2.79 28.26
N GLY A 86 22.61 -3.87 28.20
CA GLY A 86 22.63 -4.86 29.29
C GLY A 86 23.11 -6.27 28.94
N GLN A 87 24.43 -6.46 28.96
CA GLN A 87 25.17 -7.67 29.40
C GLN A 87 24.99 -9.03 28.69
N HIS A 88 26.14 -9.53 28.23
CA HIS A 88 26.46 -10.91 27.90
C HIS A 88 25.98 -11.94 28.92
N ILE A 89 25.33 -13.02 28.45
CA ILE A 89 25.50 -14.38 28.97
C ILE A 89 25.59 -15.35 27.80
N ILE A 90 26.72 -16.06 27.77
CA ILE A 90 26.98 -17.22 26.91
C ILE A 90 26.32 -18.45 27.53
N SER A 91 25.54 -19.20 26.76
CA SER A 91 25.38 -20.65 26.99
C SER A 91 24.90 -21.37 25.72
N ALA A 92 25.54 -22.50 25.45
CA ALA A 92 25.58 -23.26 24.21
C ALA A 92 24.52 -24.37 24.09
N SER A 93 24.41 -24.90 22.86
CA SER A 93 23.86 -26.22 22.46
C SER A 93 22.32 -26.32 22.49
N THR A 94 21.61 -26.77 21.45
CA THR A 94 21.82 -28.00 20.65
C THR A 94 21.47 -27.81 19.17
N ALA A 95 22.25 -28.47 18.32
CA ALA A 95 22.00 -28.65 16.89
C ALA A 95 20.75 -29.50 16.64
N ASP A 96 19.94 -29.11 15.64
CA ASP A 96 19.43 -30.00 14.60
C ASP A 96 18.82 -29.19 13.44
N GLY A 97 19.44 -29.33 12.27
CA GLY A 97 18.94 -29.10 10.91
C GLY A 97 18.01 -27.92 10.58
N TYR A 98 18.59 -26.82 10.08
CA TYR A 98 17.92 -25.94 9.12
C TYR A 98 18.92 -25.49 8.02
N PRO A 99 18.86 -26.06 6.80
CA PRO A 99 19.71 -25.65 5.67
C PRO A 99 19.59 -24.16 5.32
N ASP A 100 18.42 -23.55 5.58
CA ASP A 100 18.12 -22.16 5.23
C ASP A 100 18.69 -21.15 6.23
N ALA A 101 18.89 -21.52 7.50
CA ALA A 101 19.43 -20.61 8.51
C ALA A 101 20.94 -20.39 8.32
N GLU A 102 21.68 -21.45 7.98
CA GLU A 102 23.08 -21.34 7.57
C GLU A 102 23.20 -20.58 6.25
N MET A 103 22.34 -20.85 5.25
CA MET A 103 22.33 -20.09 4.00
C MET A 103 22.07 -18.60 4.24
N ASN A 104 21.08 -18.25 5.07
CA ASN A 104 20.76 -16.87 5.45
C ASN A 104 21.92 -16.17 6.15
N GLU A 105 22.60 -16.86 7.08
CA GLU A 105 23.75 -16.30 7.80
C GLU A 105 25.00 -16.21 6.91
N LEU A 106 25.23 -17.18 6.02
CA LEU A 106 26.31 -17.17 5.04
C LEU A 106 26.11 -16.04 4.03
N LEU A 107 24.88 -15.84 3.57
CA LEU A 107 24.50 -14.74 2.68
C LEU A 107 24.64 -13.40 3.41
N ARG A 108 24.06 -13.22 4.61
CA ARG A 108 24.23 -12.01 5.44
C ARG A 108 25.71 -11.66 5.66
N ARG A 109 26.55 -12.65 6.00
CA ARG A 109 28.01 -12.46 6.15
C ARG A 109 28.72 -12.15 4.84
N THR A 110 28.30 -12.77 3.74
CA THR A 110 28.85 -12.49 2.40
C THR A 110 28.46 -11.10 1.92
N PHE A 111 27.27 -10.62 2.28
CA PHE A 111 26.78 -9.28 1.96
C PHE A 111 27.45 -8.20 2.82
N LEU A 112 27.64 -8.44 4.12
CA LEU A 112 28.47 -7.60 4.99
C LEU A 112 29.91 -7.49 4.47
N LYS A 113 30.50 -8.60 3.98
CA LYS A 113 31.83 -8.61 3.34
C LYS A 113 31.90 -7.84 2.02
N ARG A 114 30.77 -7.65 1.32
CA ARG A 114 30.67 -6.87 0.07
C ARG A 114 30.36 -5.39 0.31
N GLY A 115 30.39 -4.93 1.57
CA GLY A 115 30.11 -3.54 1.95
C GLY A 115 28.62 -3.20 1.99
N ILE A 116 27.73 -4.18 1.84
CA ILE A 116 26.29 -3.98 1.97
C ILE A 116 25.95 -4.01 3.47
N THR A 117 26.16 -2.88 4.15
CA THR A 117 25.57 -2.66 5.48
C THR A 117 24.06 -2.71 5.34
N ALA A 118 23.41 -3.61 6.10
CA ALA A 118 21.97 -3.82 6.11
C ALA A 118 21.23 -2.50 5.88
N VAL A 119 20.55 -2.39 4.74
CA VAL A 119 19.75 -1.23 4.39
C VAL A 119 18.70 -1.06 5.49
N THR A 120 18.45 0.19 5.91
CA THR A 120 17.49 0.58 6.95
C THR A 120 16.05 0.35 6.44
N LEU A 121 15.71 -0.92 6.29
CA LEU A 121 14.50 -1.43 5.69
C LEU A 121 13.86 -2.39 6.71
N PRO A 122 12.71 -2.06 7.31
CA PRO A 122 11.94 -3.05 8.05
C PRO A 122 11.48 -4.11 7.04
N ALA A 123 11.84 -5.36 7.31
CA ALA A 123 11.54 -6.56 6.50
C ALA A 123 12.22 -6.63 5.12
N ILE A 124 13.55 -6.82 5.10
CA ILE A 124 14.21 -7.38 3.91
C ILE A 124 14.11 -8.91 3.97
N GLY A 125 13.23 -9.50 3.17
CA GLY A 125 13.21 -10.93 2.91
C GLY A 125 14.34 -11.35 1.97
N LEU A 126 14.47 -12.66 1.76
CA LEU A 126 15.51 -13.25 0.91
C LEU A 126 15.41 -12.78 -0.55
N ASP A 127 14.20 -12.55 -1.05
CA ASP A 127 13.99 -12.13 -2.43
C ASP A 127 14.33 -10.65 -2.61
N GLU A 128 13.96 -9.79 -1.67
CA GLU A 128 14.38 -8.38 -1.62
C GLU A 128 15.92 -8.27 -1.61
N LEU A 129 16.61 -9.09 -0.80
CA LEU A 129 18.09 -9.13 -0.77
C LEU A 129 18.68 -9.49 -2.14
N LYS A 130 18.11 -10.48 -2.85
CA LYS A 130 18.56 -10.84 -4.21
C LYS A 130 18.37 -9.67 -5.17
N HIS A 131 17.24 -8.98 -5.10
CA HIS A 131 16.96 -7.82 -5.94
C HIS A 131 17.88 -6.64 -5.64
N ILE A 132 18.19 -6.37 -4.37
CA ILE A 132 19.20 -5.37 -3.98
C ILE A 132 20.55 -5.72 -4.62
N VAL A 133 20.99 -6.97 -4.47
CA VAL A 133 22.30 -7.41 -4.97
C VAL A 133 22.37 -7.36 -6.48
N SER A 134 21.32 -7.82 -7.17
CA SER A 134 21.22 -7.73 -8.63
C SER A 134 21.28 -6.28 -9.10
N ALA A 135 20.46 -5.41 -8.50
CA ALA A 135 20.44 -3.99 -8.84
C ALA A 135 21.79 -3.32 -8.55
N LEU A 136 22.48 -3.71 -7.48
CA LEU A 136 23.83 -3.22 -7.15
C LEU A 136 24.90 -3.73 -8.12
N ASP A 137 24.89 -5.02 -8.47
CA ASP A 137 25.86 -5.61 -9.40
C ASP A 137 25.67 -5.08 -10.82
N ASP A 138 24.43 -4.75 -11.21
CA ASP A 138 24.13 -4.04 -12.45
C ASP A 138 24.57 -2.57 -12.38
N ALA A 139 24.23 -1.88 -11.28
CA ALA A 139 24.59 -0.48 -11.02
C ALA A 139 26.09 -0.22 -11.10
N ARG A 140 26.91 -1.10 -10.49
CA ARG A 140 28.39 -0.97 -10.48
C ARG A 140 29.03 -0.96 -11.87
N ARG A 141 28.29 -1.32 -12.93
CA ARG A 141 28.77 -1.27 -14.32
C ARG A 141 28.69 0.13 -14.94
N TYR A 142 28.01 1.08 -14.30
CA TYR A 142 27.76 2.42 -14.82
C TYR A 142 28.60 3.49 -14.14
N SER A 143 28.91 4.55 -14.85
CA SER A 143 29.52 5.76 -14.25
C SER A 143 28.51 6.56 -13.41
N ASP A 144 28.99 7.47 -12.55
CA ASP A 144 28.17 8.35 -11.69
C ASP A 144 27.06 9.12 -12.43
N GLN A 145 27.21 9.42 -13.73
CA GLN A 145 26.19 10.10 -14.51
C GLN A 145 25.20 9.12 -15.16
N GLU A 146 25.67 7.95 -15.58
CA GLU A 146 24.84 6.94 -16.23
C GLU A 146 23.97 6.18 -15.22
N ILE A 147 24.46 6.01 -13.98
CA ILE A 147 23.75 5.30 -12.91
C ILE A 147 22.40 5.94 -12.56
N VAL A 148 22.33 7.27 -12.56
CA VAL A 148 21.10 8.03 -12.32
C VAL A 148 20.09 7.74 -13.43
N GLY A 149 20.55 7.74 -14.69
CA GLY A 149 19.73 7.39 -15.84
C GLY A 149 19.19 5.96 -15.75
N TYR A 150 20.05 5.01 -15.40
CA TYR A 150 19.69 3.61 -15.19
C TYR A 150 18.58 3.45 -14.14
N PHE A 151 18.76 4.00 -12.93
CA PHE A 151 17.76 3.90 -11.86
C PHE A 151 16.44 4.58 -12.22
N ARG A 152 16.49 5.73 -12.93
CA ARG A 152 15.28 6.41 -13.42
C ARG A 152 14.50 5.51 -14.39
N THR A 153 15.19 4.88 -15.34
CA THR A 153 14.55 3.95 -16.28
C THR A 153 13.97 2.73 -15.57
N GLN A 154 14.68 2.14 -14.62
CA GLN A 154 14.18 1.00 -13.84
C GLN A 154 12.93 1.37 -13.03
N LEU A 155 12.90 2.55 -12.40
CA LEU A 155 11.72 3.02 -11.68
C LEU A 155 10.53 3.26 -12.62
N ALA A 156 10.75 3.91 -13.76
CA ALA A 156 9.72 4.14 -14.76
C ALA A 156 9.16 2.82 -15.32
N ASP A 157 10.03 1.83 -15.58
CA ASP A 157 9.62 0.50 -16.01
C ASP A 157 8.78 -0.22 -14.95
N CYS A 158 9.15 -0.11 -13.67
CA CYS A 158 8.35 -0.68 -12.56
C CYS A 158 6.97 -0.05 -12.51
N ALA A 159 6.89 1.29 -12.58
CA ALA A 159 5.63 2.03 -12.54
C ALA A 159 4.74 1.71 -13.75
N ALA A 160 5.30 1.68 -14.96
CA ALA A 160 4.55 1.37 -16.19
C ALA A 160 3.98 -0.05 -16.18
N LYS A 161 4.72 -1.01 -15.62
CA LYS A 161 4.35 -2.43 -15.57
C LYS A 161 3.46 -2.79 -14.36
N ASP A 162 3.30 -1.88 -13.40
CA ASP A 162 2.54 -2.11 -12.17
C ASP A 162 1.08 -2.51 -12.41
N GLY A 163 0.45 -1.89 -13.41
CA GLY A 163 -0.92 -2.23 -13.81
C GLY A 163 -1.11 -3.66 -14.32
N ASP A 164 -0.04 -4.31 -14.81
CA ASP A 164 -0.08 -5.63 -15.45
C ASP A 164 0.32 -6.77 -14.50
N TYR A 165 1.38 -6.57 -13.69
CA TYR A 165 1.93 -7.64 -12.84
C TYR A 165 1.38 -7.63 -11.41
N GLY A 166 0.75 -6.52 -11.01
CA GLY A 166 0.22 -6.30 -9.69
C GLY A 166 1.28 -5.96 -8.63
N PRO A 167 0.88 -5.32 -7.53
CA PRO A 167 1.81 -4.70 -6.59
C PRO A 167 2.77 -5.67 -5.89
N LYS A 168 2.33 -6.90 -5.60
CA LYS A 168 3.15 -7.89 -4.85
C LYS A 168 4.44 -8.28 -5.57
N LYS A 169 4.44 -8.31 -6.91
CA LYS A 169 5.64 -8.65 -7.70
C LYS A 169 6.60 -7.47 -7.78
N ASN A 170 6.07 -6.25 -7.77
CA ASN A 170 6.86 -5.03 -7.86
C ASN A 170 7.52 -4.64 -6.54
N ILE A 171 6.89 -4.91 -5.40
CA ILE A 171 7.44 -4.58 -4.07
C ILE A 171 8.91 -4.98 -3.94
N PRO A 172 9.30 -6.26 -4.09
CA PRO A 172 10.69 -6.65 -3.88
C PRO A 172 11.67 -5.99 -4.85
N ILE A 173 11.24 -5.69 -6.08
CA ILE A 173 12.04 -5.00 -7.09
C ILE A 173 12.24 -3.53 -6.69
N THR A 174 11.16 -2.84 -6.29
CA THR A 174 11.20 -1.45 -5.84
C THR A 174 12.04 -1.30 -4.57
N LEU A 175 11.91 -2.21 -3.60
CA LEU A 175 12.76 -2.21 -2.40
C LEU A 175 14.24 -2.48 -2.75
N GLY A 176 14.48 -3.38 -3.70
CA GLY A 176 15.79 -3.61 -4.31
C GLY A 176 16.41 -2.33 -4.86
N LEU A 177 15.63 -1.60 -5.63
CA LEU A 177 16.02 -0.34 -6.26
C LEU A 177 16.35 0.74 -5.21
N ILE A 178 15.51 0.90 -4.18
CA ILE A 178 15.74 1.85 -3.08
C ILE A 178 17.05 1.52 -2.36
N GLY A 179 17.26 0.26 -1.98
CA GLY A 179 18.48 -0.14 -1.29
C GLY A 179 19.75 0.08 -2.13
N ALA A 180 19.67 -0.18 -3.45
CA ALA A 180 20.78 0.07 -4.37
C ALA A 180 21.06 1.57 -4.53
N ILE A 181 20.02 2.41 -4.65
CA ILE A 181 20.15 3.87 -4.74
C ILE A 181 20.78 4.42 -3.45
N GLU A 182 20.29 4.00 -2.28
CA GLU A 182 20.82 4.45 -0.99
C GLU A 182 22.29 4.10 -0.81
N GLN A 183 22.69 2.88 -1.16
CA GLN A 183 24.09 2.46 -1.08
C GLN A 183 24.96 3.28 -2.04
N MET A 184 24.52 3.48 -3.29
CA MET A 184 25.26 4.29 -4.25
C MET A 184 25.39 5.75 -3.79
N ALA A 185 24.33 6.29 -3.18
CA ALA A 185 24.29 7.65 -2.67
C ALA A 185 25.30 7.89 -1.53
N ARG A 186 25.66 6.86 -0.75
CA ARG A 186 26.68 6.96 0.31
C ARG A 186 28.08 7.19 -0.25
N ASP A 187 28.39 6.54 -1.36
CA ASP A 187 29.74 6.54 -1.96
C ASP A 187 29.90 7.66 -3.02
N SER A 188 28.80 8.33 -3.37
CA SER A 188 28.73 9.34 -4.42
C SER A 188 29.15 10.76 -3.97
N LYS A 189 29.66 11.55 -4.93
CA LYS A 189 29.91 12.99 -4.74
C LYS A 189 28.62 13.75 -4.39
N PRO A 190 28.68 14.91 -3.68
CA PRO A 190 27.49 15.61 -3.18
C PRO A 190 26.40 15.91 -4.22
N ALA A 191 26.77 16.31 -5.44
CA ALA A 191 25.81 16.60 -6.51
C ALA A 191 25.06 15.34 -6.98
N VAL A 192 25.79 14.24 -7.18
CA VAL A 192 25.22 12.94 -7.60
C VAL A 192 24.40 12.33 -6.48
N ARG A 193 24.89 12.40 -5.23
CA ARG A 193 24.15 12.00 -4.03
C ARG A 193 22.80 12.68 -3.93
N ARG A 194 22.73 13.99 -4.19
CA ARG A 194 21.46 14.74 -4.19
C ARG A 194 20.47 14.17 -5.21
N THR A 195 20.91 13.94 -6.45
CA THR A 195 20.03 13.39 -7.49
C THR A 195 19.61 11.95 -7.22
N LEU A 196 20.48 11.13 -6.62
CA LEU A 196 20.13 9.79 -6.16
C LEU A 196 19.07 9.84 -5.05
N LEU A 197 19.16 10.77 -4.11
CA LEU A 197 18.14 10.94 -3.06
C LEU A 197 16.79 11.42 -3.63
N GLN A 198 16.78 12.23 -4.70
CA GLN A 198 15.53 12.56 -5.42
C GLN A 198 14.87 11.30 -6.01
N LEU A 199 15.67 10.42 -6.62
CA LEU A 199 15.18 9.13 -7.11
C LEU A 199 14.72 8.20 -5.98
N ALA A 200 15.44 8.19 -4.85
CA ALA A 200 15.04 7.43 -3.67
C ALA A 200 13.69 7.90 -3.14
N ALA A 201 13.43 9.20 -3.12
CA ALA A 201 12.14 9.76 -2.73
C ALA A 201 11.00 9.27 -3.63
N GLN A 202 11.19 9.31 -4.96
CA GLN A 202 10.20 8.82 -5.92
C GLN A 202 9.97 7.32 -5.79
N ALA A 203 11.03 6.53 -5.64
CA ALA A 203 10.93 5.09 -5.46
C ALA A 203 10.23 4.72 -4.13
N ALA A 204 10.50 5.47 -3.05
CA ALA A 204 9.84 5.29 -1.76
C ALA A 204 8.36 5.68 -1.81
N GLU A 205 7.98 6.77 -2.49
CA GLU A 205 6.57 7.11 -2.69
C GLU A 205 5.84 6.00 -3.47
N PHE A 206 6.47 5.50 -4.55
CA PHE A 206 5.93 4.38 -5.31
C PHE A 206 5.80 3.10 -4.47
N ALA A 207 6.78 2.78 -3.62
CA ALA A 207 6.64 1.68 -2.65
C ALA A 207 5.42 1.90 -1.72
N GLY A 208 5.21 3.13 -1.26
CA GLY A 208 4.04 3.52 -0.48
C GLY A 208 2.72 3.29 -1.22
N TRP A 209 2.69 3.53 -2.54
CA TRP A 209 1.55 3.17 -3.40
C TRP A 209 1.32 1.65 -3.46
N LEU A 210 2.38 0.86 -3.70
CA LEU A 210 2.27 -0.59 -3.80
C LEU A 210 1.71 -1.22 -2.51
N TYR A 211 2.23 -0.79 -1.35
CA TYR A 211 1.77 -1.27 -0.05
C TYR A 211 0.33 -0.83 0.26
N ARG A 212 -0.06 0.38 -0.18
CA ARG A 212 -1.44 0.85 -0.06
C ARG A 212 -2.40 -0.06 -0.84
N ASP A 213 -2.05 -0.42 -2.07
CA ASP A 213 -2.93 -1.24 -2.93
C ASP A 213 -3.13 -2.66 -2.38
N ILE A 214 -2.11 -3.23 -1.71
CA ILE A 214 -2.25 -4.51 -0.98
C ILE A 214 -2.69 -4.35 0.48
N ALA A 215 -3.22 -3.19 0.87
CA ALA A 215 -3.84 -2.98 2.16
C ALA A 215 -2.90 -3.12 3.38
N MET A 216 -1.60 -2.89 3.19
CA MET A 216 -0.59 -2.83 4.25
C MET A 216 -0.32 -1.38 4.66
N THR A 217 -1.26 -0.81 5.42
CA THR A 217 -1.28 0.63 5.77
C THR A 217 0.00 1.11 6.45
N GLU A 218 0.49 0.40 7.47
CA GLU A 218 1.71 0.78 8.21
C GLU A 218 2.92 0.90 7.30
N MET A 219 3.11 -0.09 6.40
CA MET A 219 4.19 -0.07 5.42
C MET A 219 4.01 1.07 4.42
N ALA A 220 2.78 1.33 3.98
CA ALA A 220 2.49 2.45 3.09
C ALA A 220 2.83 3.80 3.73
N HIS A 221 2.57 3.99 5.03
CA HIS A 221 2.94 5.18 5.78
C HIS A 221 4.44 5.29 5.97
N TYR A 222 5.09 4.21 6.41
CA TYR A 222 6.55 4.13 6.55
C TYR A 222 7.26 4.59 5.28
N TRP A 223 6.84 4.10 4.12
CA TRP A 223 7.46 4.46 2.85
C TRP A 223 7.22 5.89 2.41
N ARG A 224 6.05 6.47 2.72
CA ARG A 224 5.80 7.91 2.50
C ARG A 224 6.63 8.78 3.43
N ASP A 225 6.86 8.35 4.67
CA ASP A 225 7.74 9.06 5.60
C ASP A 225 9.20 9.01 5.12
N ARG A 226 9.68 7.85 4.64
CA ARG A 226 10.99 7.74 4.00
C ARG A 226 11.09 8.60 2.74
N ALA A 227 10.03 8.66 1.92
CA ALA A 227 9.99 9.54 0.75
C ALA A 227 10.15 11.02 1.14
N MET A 228 9.47 11.45 2.22
CA MET A 228 9.60 12.80 2.78
C MET A 228 11.04 13.06 3.25
N GLU A 229 11.64 12.13 3.99
CA GLU A 229 13.02 12.27 4.48
C GLU A 229 14.04 12.36 3.35
N PHE A 230 13.92 11.52 2.32
CA PHE A 230 14.78 11.59 1.13
C PHE A 230 14.62 12.91 0.38
N ALA A 231 13.38 13.36 0.18
CA ALA A 231 13.08 14.62 -0.49
C ALA A 231 13.66 15.81 0.28
N GLN A 232 13.55 15.81 1.61
CA GLN A 232 14.14 16.83 2.47
C GLN A 232 15.66 16.83 2.41
N ALA A 233 16.30 15.66 2.51
CA ALA A 233 17.76 15.53 2.40
C ALA A 233 18.28 15.97 1.02
N ALA A 234 17.47 15.80 -0.04
CA ALA A 234 17.78 16.25 -1.38
C ALA A 234 17.50 17.75 -1.62
N GLY A 235 16.71 18.40 -0.77
CA GLY A 235 16.19 19.75 -1.04
C GLY A 235 15.12 19.77 -2.14
N ASP A 236 14.41 18.65 -2.35
CA ASP A 236 13.35 18.50 -3.33
C ASP A 236 11.99 18.90 -2.73
N TYR A 237 11.74 20.21 -2.64
CA TYR A 237 10.49 20.74 -2.11
C TYR A 237 9.23 20.34 -2.90
N PRO A 238 9.25 20.27 -4.25
CA PRO A 238 8.11 19.75 -5.01
C PRO A 238 7.72 18.32 -4.58
N MET A 239 8.70 17.45 -4.37
CA MET A 239 8.43 16.08 -3.92
C MET A 239 7.88 16.03 -2.49
N GLN A 240 8.32 16.91 -1.58
CA GLN A 240 7.75 16.98 -0.22
C GLN A 240 6.24 17.32 -0.25
N GLY A 241 5.86 18.35 -1.02
CA GLY A 241 4.44 18.69 -1.17
C GLY A 241 3.62 17.60 -1.89
N TYR A 242 4.22 16.91 -2.87
CA TYR A 242 3.60 15.75 -3.49
C TYR A 242 3.40 14.57 -2.52
N VAL A 243 4.35 14.31 -1.61
CA VAL A 243 4.18 13.28 -0.56
C VAL A 243 3.03 13.65 0.39
N LEU A 244 2.86 14.92 0.76
CA LEU A 244 1.70 15.38 1.55
C LEU A 244 0.38 15.08 0.85
N LEU A 245 0.30 15.37 -0.45
CA LEU A 245 -0.85 15.02 -1.29
C LEU A 245 -1.13 13.51 -1.28
N LYS A 246 -0.11 12.67 -1.44
CA LYS A 246 -0.29 11.20 -1.42
C LYS A 246 -0.65 10.66 -0.05
N LYS A 247 -0.23 11.30 1.05
CA LYS A 247 -0.73 11.01 2.41
C LYS A 247 -2.19 11.43 2.57
N SER A 248 -2.58 12.60 2.06
CA SER A 248 -4.00 13.01 2.02
C SER A 248 -4.87 11.99 1.28
N GLN A 249 -4.40 11.48 0.15
CA GLN A 249 -5.10 10.43 -0.59
C GLN A 249 -5.19 9.11 0.17
N ALA A 250 -4.20 8.75 0.99
CA ALA A 250 -4.23 7.54 1.80
C ALA A 250 -5.29 7.61 2.91
N ALA A 251 -5.55 8.81 3.47
CA ALA A 251 -6.60 9.02 4.47
C ALA A 251 -8.01 8.63 3.97
N TRP A 252 -8.21 8.57 2.65
CA TRP A 252 -9.41 8.00 2.03
C TRP A 252 -9.68 6.56 2.48
N ASP A 253 -8.64 5.73 2.61
CA ASP A 253 -8.80 4.30 2.82
C ASP A 253 -9.40 3.99 4.20
N GLU A 254 -9.19 4.88 5.17
CA GLU A 254 -9.74 4.84 6.53
C GLU A 254 -10.95 5.76 6.72
N ARG A 255 -11.32 6.51 5.67
CA ARG A 255 -12.38 7.54 5.67
C ARG A 255 -12.14 8.63 6.71
N ASP A 256 -10.88 9.00 6.94
CA ASP A 256 -10.50 10.14 7.77
C ASP A 256 -10.54 11.44 6.94
N SER A 257 -11.73 12.04 6.88
CA SER A 257 -11.98 13.26 6.10
C SER A 257 -11.22 14.47 6.62
N LEU A 258 -11.03 14.58 7.94
CA LEU A 258 -10.32 15.70 8.54
C LEU A 258 -8.83 15.64 8.19
N LEU A 259 -8.19 14.49 8.38
CA LEU A 259 -6.79 14.30 8.00
C LEU A 259 -6.58 14.51 6.50
N MET A 260 -7.50 14.01 5.67
CA MET A 260 -7.48 14.23 4.22
C MET A 260 -7.43 15.73 3.89
N LEU A 261 -8.37 16.51 4.42
CA LEU A 261 -8.45 17.95 4.14
C LEU A 261 -7.22 18.68 4.67
N THR A 262 -6.81 18.41 5.92
CA THR A 262 -5.64 19.04 6.54
C THR A 262 -4.36 18.82 5.72
N LEU A 263 -4.12 17.60 5.24
CA LEU A 263 -2.92 17.30 4.45
C LEU A 263 -2.99 17.87 3.03
N ALA A 264 -4.18 17.96 2.43
CA ALA A 264 -4.36 18.60 1.14
C ALA A 264 -4.13 20.12 1.25
N GLU A 265 -4.66 20.77 2.28
CA GLU A 265 -4.43 22.20 2.51
C GLU A 265 -2.95 22.52 2.77
N ALA A 266 -2.25 21.63 3.49
CA ALA A 266 -0.82 21.78 3.76
C ALA A 266 0.06 21.81 2.48
N THR A 267 -0.44 21.36 1.33
CA THR A 267 0.29 21.49 0.05
C THR A 267 0.30 22.93 -0.48
N LYS A 268 -0.44 23.87 0.13
CA LYS A 268 -0.42 25.30 -0.23
C LYS A 268 0.48 26.12 0.69
N ASP A 269 0.58 25.72 1.96
CA ASP A 269 1.13 26.57 3.02
C ASP A 269 2.65 26.43 3.24
N GLY A 270 3.30 25.46 2.59
CA GLY A 270 4.74 25.26 2.73
C GLY A 270 5.57 25.88 1.59
N PRO A 271 6.90 25.75 1.64
CA PRO A 271 7.83 26.30 0.64
C PRO A 271 7.81 25.54 -0.70
N TRP A 272 6.68 24.90 -1.04
CA TRP A 272 6.56 23.97 -2.13
C TRP A 272 6.43 24.71 -3.47
N CYS A 273 7.40 24.53 -4.37
CA CYS A 273 7.23 24.97 -5.77
C CYS A 273 6.56 23.87 -6.58
N LEU A 274 5.27 23.61 -6.33
CA LEU A 274 4.55 22.51 -6.96
C LEU A 274 4.31 22.74 -8.47
N PRO A 275 4.50 21.71 -9.32
CA PRO A 275 4.00 21.71 -10.69
C PRO A 275 2.49 21.94 -10.75
N LEU A 276 1.99 22.54 -11.83
CA LEU A 276 0.57 22.87 -11.97
C LEU A 276 -0.33 21.65 -11.80
N ARG A 277 0.07 20.51 -12.38
CA ARG A 277 -0.65 19.25 -12.23
C ARG A 277 -0.76 18.74 -10.80
N VAL A 278 0.28 18.93 -9.97
CA VAL A 278 0.25 18.55 -8.55
C VAL A 278 -0.68 19.49 -7.77
N LYS A 279 -0.69 20.79 -8.10
CA LYS A 279 -1.63 21.75 -7.52
C LYS A 279 -3.08 21.43 -7.87
N ALA A 280 -3.34 21.05 -9.13
CA ALA A 280 -4.65 20.62 -9.58
C ALA A 280 -5.15 19.40 -8.80
N GLU A 281 -4.29 18.37 -8.67
CA GLU A 281 -4.62 17.17 -7.89
C GLU A 281 -4.87 17.48 -6.40
N ALA A 282 -4.11 18.41 -5.81
CA ALA A 282 -4.31 18.85 -4.44
C ALA A 282 -5.65 19.58 -4.23
N LEU A 283 -6.01 20.51 -5.11
CA LEU A 283 -7.30 21.21 -5.05
C LEU A 283 -8.48 20.25 -5.22
N GLN A 284 -8.37 19.28 -6.14
CA GLN A 284 -9.37 18.22 -6.25
C GLN A 284 -9.47 17.41 -4.95
N GLN A 285 -8.33 17.13 -4.30
CA GLN A 285 -8.31 16.39 -3.06
C GLN A 285 -8.88 17.19 -1.88
N GLU A 286 -8.73 18.52 -1.85
CA GLU A 286 -9.48 19.42 -0.94
C GLU A 286 -11.00 19.32 -1.18
N ALA A 287 -11.44 19.35 -2.45
CA ALA A 287 -12.85 19.13 -2.80
C ALA A 287 -13.36 17.79 -2.26
N ARG A 288 -12.57 16.72 -2.34
CA ARG A 288 -12.94 15.44 -1.72
C ARG A 288 -13.05 15.54 -0.20
N GLY A 289 -12.11 16.24 0.44
CA GLY A 289 -12.15 16.53 1.86
C GLY A 289 -13.47 17.21 2.27
N TYR A 290 -13.85 18.30 1.60
CA TYR A 290 -15.13 18.98 1.83
C TYR A 290 -16.34 18.06 1.58
N ALA A 291 -16.33 17.28 0.49
CA ALA A 291 -17.40 16.35 0.18
C ALA A 291 -17.64 15.32 1.29
N MET A 292 -16.58 14.78 1.89
CA MET A 292 -16.68 13.80 2.97
C MET A 292 -16.99 14.44 4.34
N LEU A 293 -16.57 15.68 4.57
CA LEU A 293 -16.67 16.33 5.88
C LEU A 293 -18.04 16.96 6.11
N ASN A 294 -18.58 17.66 5.10
CA ASN A 294 -19.83 18.43 5.24
C ASN A 294 -20.70 18.48 3.98
N GLY A 295 -20.20 18.04 2.83
CA GLY A 295 -20.97 18.05 1.58
C GLY A 295 -21.25 19.46 1.04
N ASP A 296 -20.41 20.46 1.38
CA ASP A 296 -20.53 21.83 0.87
C ASP A 296 -20.27 21.89 -0.64
N LEU A 297 -21.35 21.78 -1.43
CA LEU A 297 -21.27 21.77 -2.89
C LEU A 297 -20.63 23.03 -3.47
N ALA A 298 -20.82 24.20 -2.86
CA ALA A 298 -20.24 25.44 -3.38
C ALA A 298 -18.71 25.41 -3.23
N ALA A 299 -18.20 24.98 -2.07
CA ALA A 299 -16.77 24.80 -1.85
C ALA A 299 -16.16 23.72 -2.76
N ILE A 300 -16.88 22.60 -2.94
CA ILE A 300 -16.46 21.51 -3.83
C ILE A 300 -16.35 22.00 -5.27
N GLU A 301 -17.41 22.63 -5.81
CA GLU A 301 -17.44 23.11 -7.20
C GLU A 301 -16.38 24.17 -7.46
N LEU A 302 -16.15 25.10 -6.51
CA LEU A 302 -15.09 26.09 -6.61
C LEU A 302 -13.71 25.42 -6.75
N LYS A 303 -13.39 24.47 -5.86
CA LYS A 303 -12.10 23.77 -5.87
C LYS A 303 -11.90 22.93 -7.12
N LEU A 304 -12.95 22.27 -7.61
CA LEU A 304 -12.89 21.50 -8.86
C LEU A 304 -12.73 22.41 -10.10
N ALA A 305 -13.32 23.61 -10.10
CA ALA A 305 -13.12 24.58 -11.16
C ALA A 305 -11.66 25.09 -11.21
N GLU A 306 -11.12 25.50 -10.06
CA GLU A 306 -9.71 25.93 -9.93
C GLU A 306 -8.75 24.81 -10.37
N ALA A 307 -9.01 23.56 -9.97
CA ALA A 307 -8.20 22.42 -10.38
C ALA A 307 -8.22 22.19 -11.90
N ARG A 308 -9.38 22.37 -12.54
CA ARG A 308 -9.54 22.22 -13.99
C ARG A 308 -8.75 23.28 -14.76
N GLU A 309 -8.80 24.53 -14.30
CA GLU A 309 -8.03 25.63 -14.91
C GLU A 309 -6.53 25.33 -14.91
N LEU A 310 -6.00 24.87 -13.76
CA LEU A 310 -4.58 24.49 -13.66
C LEU A 310 -4.21 23.31 -14.58
N LEU A 311 -5.13 22.37 -14.81
CA LEU A 311 -4.88 21.24 -15.71
C LEU A 311 -4.90 21.67 -17.20
N ILE A 312 -5.71 22.68 -17.55
CA ILE A 312 -5.74 23.26 -18.91
C ILE A 312 -4.47 24.07 -19.18
N GLU A 313 -3.98 24.81 -18.18
CA GLU A 313 -2.74 25.60 -18.26
C GLU A 313 -1.48 24.72 -18.29
N ASP A 314 -1.56 23.49 -17.79
CA ASP A 314 -0.43 22.58 -17.74
C ASP A 314 -0.08 22.04 -19.13
N HIS A 315 1.13 22.34 -19.60
CA HIS A 315 1.66 21.86 -20.88
C HIS A 315 2.73 20.78 -20.70
N GLU A 316 3.08 20.43 -19.45
CA GLU A 316 4.08 19.40 -19.17
C GLU A 316 3.49 17.99 -19.31
N THR A 317 4.13 17.12 -20.08
CA THR A 317 3.67 15.72 -20.27
C THR A 317 4.41 14.71 -19.40
N GLN A 318 5.39 15.17 -18.63
CA GLN A 318 6.26 14.36 -17.79
C GLN A 318 6.33 14.96 -16.38
N GLY A 319 6.65 14.13 -15.39
CA GLY A 319 6.84 14.58 -14.01
C GLY A 319 6.17 13.67 -12.99
N ILE A 320 6.30 14.06 -11.72
CA ILE A 320 5.84 13.25 -10.56
C ILE A 320 4.34 12.96 -10.57
N ALA A 321 3.53 13.83 -11.19
CA ALA A 321 2.08 13.66 -11.34
C ALA A 321 1.65 13.36 -12.79
N ALA A 322 2.53 12.86 -13.66
CA ALA A 322 2.22 12.65 -15.08
C ALA A 322 0.97 11.79 -15.33
N HIS A 323 0.65 10.87 -14.41
CA HIS A 323 -0.55 10.02 -14.45
C HIS A 323 -1.88 10.77 -14.18
N TYR A 324 -1.83 12.01 -13.68
CA TYR A 324 -3.01 12.82 -13.38
C TYR A 324 -3.49 13.59 -14.61
N ASP A 325 -4.17 12.88 -15.50
CA ASP A 325 -4.75 13.42 -16.73
C ASP A 325 -6.23 13.81 -16.56
N GLU A 326 -6.85 14.31 -17.64
CA GLU A 326 -8.26 14.73 -17.65
C GLU A 326 -9.22 13.59 -17.32
N ALA A 327 -8.90 12.36 -17.75
CA ALA A 327 -9.72 11.19 -17.47
C ALA A 327 -9.68 10.85 -15.97
N LEU A 328 -8.49 10.80 -15.37
CA LEU A 328 -8.34 10.57 -13.94
C LEU A 328 -9.00 11.69 -13.14
N PHE A 329 -8.76 12.96 -13.50
CA PHE A 329 -9.40 14.12 -12.87
C PHE A 329 -10.93 14.01 -12.86
N SER A 330 -11.53 13.64 -13.99
CA SER A 330 -12.99 13.48 -14.12
C SER A 330 -13.54 12.37 -13.22
N LEU A 331 -12.85 11.23 -13.11
CA LEU A 331 -13.23 10.19 -12.15
C LEU A 331 -13.03 10.61 -10.70
N GLN A 332 -12.01 11.41 -10.40
CA GLN A 332 -11.86 11.95 -9.05
C GLN A 332 -12.99 12.93 -8.69
N CYS A 333 -13.48 13.74 -9.65
CA CYS A 333 -14.67 14.58 -9.50
C CYS A 333 -15.92 13.74 -9.23
N ALA A 334 -16.08 12.60 -9.92
CA ALA A 334 -17.19 11.69 -9.69
C ALA A 334 -17.23 11.15 -8.25
N ILE A 335 -16.07 10.91 -7.65
CA ILE A 335 -15.94 10.54 -6.23
C ILE A 335 -16.41 11.70 -5.34
N CYS A 336 -15.98 12.94 -5.61
CA CYS A 336 -16.43 14.10 -4.83
C CYS A 336 -17.96 14.25 -4.86
N TYR A 337 -18.59 14.13 -6.03
CA TYR A 337 -20.05 14.17 -6.13
C TYR A 337 -20.74 12.98 -5.46
N SER A 338 -20.14 11.79 -5.50
CA SER A 338 -20.68 10.62 -4.79
C SER A 338 -20.72 10.85 -3.28
N GLU A 339 -19.63 11.35 -2.71
CA GLU A 339 -19.54 11.63 -1.26
C GLU A 339 -20.48 12.78 -0.85
N ALA A 340 -20.62 13.81 -1.70
CA ALA A 340 -21.56 14.92 -1.51
C ALA A 340 -23.04 14.57 -1.76
N GLN A 341 -23.38 13.28 -1.84
CA GLN A 341 -24.75 12.78 -2.05
C GLN A 341 -25.39 13.29 -3.36
N GLN A 342 -24.58 13.46 -4.41
CA GLN A 342 -25.00 13.80 -5.78
C GLN A 342 -24.78 12.61 -6.74
N PRO A 343 -25.47 11.47 -6.55
CA PRO A 343 -25.17 10.26 -7.31
C PRO A 343 -25.44 10.38 -8.81
N ALA A 344 -26.42 11.20 -9.24
CA ALA A 344 -26.69 11.41 -10.67
C ALA A 344 -25.49 12.06 -11.39
N ARG A 345 -24.95 13.15 -10.83
CA ARG A 345 -23.75 13.84 -11.37
C ARG A 345 -22.52 12.96 -11.35
N ALA A 346 -22.35 12.14 -10.30
CA ALA A 346 -21.27 11.18 -10.26
C ALA A 346 -21.38 10.14 -11.37
N LEU A 347 -22.58 9.60 -11.61
CA LEU A 347 -22.82 8.60 -12.65
C LEU A 347 -22.61 9.15 -14.06
N GLU A 348 -22.99 10.40 -14.34
CA GLU A 348 -22.69 11.06 -15.62
C GLU A 348 -21.18 11.03 -15.92
N LEU A 349 -20.34 11.40 -14.95
CA LEU A 349 -18.88 11.36 -15.10
C LEU A 349 -18.34 9.94 -15.22
N TYR A 350 -18.87 8.99 -14.44
CA TYR A 350 -18.47 7.59 -14.57
C TYR A 350 -18.91 6.96 -15.91
N ASP A 351 -20.02 7.38 -16.50
CA ASP A 351 -20.49 6.88 -17.79
C ASP A 351 -19.67 7.45 -18.94
N GLU A 352 -19.26 8.72 -18.85
CA GLU A 352 -18.45 9.38 -19.86
C GLU A 352 -16.98 8.94 -19.82
N TRP A 353 -16.36 8.87 -18.64
CA TRP A 353 -14.91 8.77 -18.51
C TRP A 353 -14.37 7.38 -18.10
N LEU A 354 -15.17 6.52 -17.46
CA LEU A 354 -14.67 5.22 -17.00
C LEU A 354 -14.59 4.21 -18.16
N SER A 355 -13.41 4.10 -18.76
CA SER A 355 -13.14 3.19 -19.89
C SER A 355 -11.99 2.22 -19.62
N PRO A 356 -12.12 0.93 -20.00
CA PRO A 356 -11.03 -0.04 -19.88
C PRO A 356 -9.85 0.23 -20.84
N ARG A 357 -9.97 1.22 -21.74
CA ARG A 357 -8.87 1.70 -22.61
C ARG A 357 -8.07 2.84 -21.96
N ALA A 358 -8.73 3.65 -21.15
CA ALA A 358 -8.12 4.81 -20.51
C ALA A 358 -7.39 4.44 -19.21
N PHE A 359 -7.85 3.38 -18.53
CA PHE A 359 -7.31 2.95 -17.24
C PHE A 359 -6.71 1.55 -17.30
N SER A 360 -5.70 1.31 -16.45
CA SER A 360 -5.19 -0.03 -16.19
C SER A 360 -6.32 -0.94 -15.69
N ARG A 361 -6.20 -2.27 -15.87
CA ARG A 361 -7.23 -3.22 -15.38
C ARG A 361 -7.51 -3.04 -13.89
N ARG A 362 -6.45 -2.79 -13.12
CA ARG A 362 -6.54 -2.52 -11.68
C ARG A 362 -7.35 -1.27 -11.38
N ASP A 363 -6.99 -0.14 -12.00
CA ASP A 363 -7.62 1.15 -11.70
C ASP A 363 -9.06 1.19 -12.23
N TYR A 364 -9.30 0.59 -13.40
CA TYR A 364 -10.64 0.38 -13.93
C TYR A 364 -11.52 -0.40 -12.92
N GLY A 365 -11.01 -1.49 -12.36
CA GLY A 365 -11.73 -2.25 -11.33
C GLY A 365 -11.99 -1.43 -10.05
N TYR A 366 -11.02 -0.62 -9.63
CA TYR A 366 -11.17 0.28 -8.49
C TYR A 366 -12.32 1.28 -8.72
N PHE A 367 -12.28 2.04 -9.83
CA PHE A 367 -13.34 3.01 -10.13
C PHE A 367 -14.69 2.35 -10.40
N LEU A 368 -14.73 1.14 -10.94
CA LEU A 368 -15.97 0.40 -11.14
C LEU A 368 -16.63 0.02 -9.80
N SER A 369 -15.84 -0.30 -8.77
CA SER A 369 -16.38 -0.52 -7.42
C SER A 369 -17.03 0.74 -6.84
N LEU A 370 -16.41 1.91 -7.07
CA LEU A 370 -16.93 3.20 -6.62
C LEU A 370 -18.17 3.65 -7.41
N LYS A 371 -18.19 3.40 -8.73
CA LYS A 371 -19.40 3.54 -9.57
C LYS A 371 -20.54 2.67 -9.03
N GLY A 372 -20.23 1.44 -8.61
CA GLY A 372 -21.18 0.56 -7.95
C GLY A 372 -21.82 1.19 -6.71
N ALA A 373 -21.04 1.89 -5.88
CA ALA A 373 -21.57 2.62 -4.72
C ALA A 373 -22.49 3.78 -5.16
N ALA A 374 -22.11 4.55 -6.18
CA ALA A 374 -22.96 5.60 -6.74
C ALA A 374 -24.29 5.06 -7.28
N LEU A 375 -24.27 3.91 -7.97
CA LEU A 375 -25.47 3.20 -8.46
C LEU A 375 -26.37 2.75 -7.30
N ALA A 376 -25.80 2.24 -6.21
CA ALA A 376 -26.57 1.84 -5.04
C ALA A 376 -27.25 3.05 -4.39
N ASN A 377 -26.55 4.18 -4.25
CA ASN A 377 -27.12 5.43 -3.75
C ASN A 377 -28.22 5.98 -4.68
N ALA A 378 -28.08 5.79 -6.00
CA ALA A 378 -29.10 6.10 -7.01
C ALA A 378 -30.27 5.10 -7.06
N GLN A 379 -30.41 4.19 -6.09
CA GLN A 379 -31.48 3.19 -6.03
C GLN A 379 -31.47 2.18 -7.20
N ALA A 380 -30.30 1.91 -7.78
CA ALA A 380 -30.07 0.93 -8.85
C ALA A 380 -29.25 -0.29 -8.37
N PRO A 381 -29.71 -1.06 -7.36
CA PRO A 381 -28.89 -2.05 -6.65
C PRO A 381 -28.50 -3.27 -7.50
N ASP A 382 -29.26 -3.62 -8.54
CA ASP A 382 -28.90 -4.73 -9.43
C ASP A 382 -27.74 -4.36 -10.36
N GLN A 383 -27.71 -3.11 -10.84
CA GLN A 383 -26.58 -2.58 -11.62
C GLN A 383 -25.35 -2.39 -10.72
N ALA A 384 -25.56 -1.88 -9.50
CA ALA A 384 -24.52 -1.76 -8.49
C ALA A 384 -23.87 -3.12 -8.19
N ALA A 385 -24.68 -4.17 -7.99
CA ALA A 385 -24.18 -5.52 -7.76
C ALA A 385 -23.42 -6.08 -8.98
N GLY A 386 -23.86 -5.77 -10.20
CA GLY A 386 -23.14 -6.09 -11.43
C GLY A 386 -21.76 -5.44 -11.48
N ALA A 387 -21.68 -4.12 -11.27
CA ALA A 387 -20.41 -3.40 -11.20
C ALA A 387 -19.48 -3.95 -10.10
N GLY A 388 -20.05 -4.33 -8.95
CA GLY A 388 -19.30 -4.96 -7.86
C GLY A 388 -18.72 -6.34 -8.22
N LEU A 389 -19.45 -7.15 -9.00
CA LEU A 389 -18.97 -8.46 -9.47
C LEU A 389 -17.78 -8.31 -10.43
N ASP A 390 -17.90 -7.39 -11.39
CA ASP A 390 -16.85 -7.10 -12.36
C ASP A 390 -15.61 -6.51 -11.68
N ALA A 391 -15.80 -5.57 -10.75
CA ALA A 391 -14.71 -5.01 -9.94
C ALA A 391 -14.01 -6.08 -9.09
N LEU A 392 -14.77 -7.02 -8.51
CA LEU A 392 -14.21 -8.12 -7.72
C LEU A 392 -13.39 -9.08 -8.57
N ALA A 393 -13.83 -9.40 -9.78
CA ALA A 393 -13.06 -10.22 -10.72
C ALA A 393 -11.70 -9.57 -11.04
N LEU A 394 -11.70 -8.28 -11.37
CA LEU A 394 -10.48 -7.51 -11.62
C LEU A 394 -9.58 -7.39 -10.39
N ALA A 395 -10.17 -7.27 -9.19
CA ALA A 395 -9.41 -7.27 -7.94
C ALA A 395 -8.69 -8.62 -7.70
N LYS A 396 -9.34 -9.75 -8.01
CA LYS A 396 -8.73 -11.09 -7.92
C LYS A 396 -7.58 -11.26 -8.91
N GLU A 397 -7.75 -10.79 -10.15
CA GLU A 397 -6.71 -10.84 -11.19
C GLU A 397 -5.48 -9.98 -10.82
N SER A 398 -5.71 -8.73 -10.39
CA SER A 398 -4.65 -7.76 -10.08
C SER A 398 -4.08 -7.92 -8.65
N SER A 399 -4.68 -8.77 -7.82
CA SER A 399 -4.39 -8.85 -6.38
C SER A 399 -4.54 -7.53 -5.61
N SER A 400 -5.41 -6.61 -6.08
CA SER A 400 -5.69 -5.34 -5.41
C SER A 400 -6.62 -5.54 -4.21
N ALA A 401 -6.05 -5.41 -3.01
CA ALA A 401 -6.82 -5.46 -1.77
C ALA A 401 -7.63 -4.19 -1.55
N ARG A 402 -7.18 -3.05 -2.10
CA ARG A 402 -7.91 -1.78 -2.07
C ARG A 402 -9.26 -1.89 -2.79
N THR A 403 -9.30 -2.42 -4.01
CA THR A 403 -10.56 -2.66 -4.73
C THR A 403 -11.43 -3.67 -3.99
N HIS A 404 -10.85 -4.74 -3.45
CA HIS A 404 -11.61 -5.71 -2.66
C HIS A 404 -12.29 -5.07 -1.42
N ARG A 405 -11.61 -4.15 -0.72
CA ARG A 405 -12.18 -3.38 0.40
C ARG A 405 -13.35 -2.51 -0.04
N GLU A 406 -13.28 -1.86 -1.19
CA GLU A 406 -14.39 -1.06 -1.71
C GLU A 406 -15.59 -1.93 -2.11
N VAL A 407 -15.37 -3.13 -2.67
CA VAL A 407 -16.45 -4.09 -2.94
C VAL A 407 -17.11 -4.57 -1.63
N LEU A 408 -16.34 -4.77 -0.55
CA LEU A 408 -16.92 -5.08 0.77
C LEU A 408 -17.82 -3.94 1.28
N ARG A 409 -17.41 -2.69 1.12
CA ARG A 409 -18.24 -1.52 1.46
C ARG A 409 -19.51 -1.45 0.62
N LEU A 410 -19.40 -1.73 -0.67
CA LEU A 410 -20.55 -1.80 -1.58
C LEU A 410 -21.56 -2.87 -1.12
N VAL A 411 -21.09 -4.04 -0.67
CA VAL A 411 -22.00 -5.08 -0.16
C VAL A 411 -22.72 -4.62 1.10
N GLU A 412 -22.05 -3.92 2.00
CA GLU A 412 -22.69 -3.31 3.18
C GLU A 412 -23.76 -2.29 2.78
N LEU A 413 -23.46 -1.44 1.79
CA LEU A 413 -24.42 -0.48 1.23
C LEU A 413 -25.63 -1.16 0.57
N LEU A 414 -25.44 -2.33 -0.04
CA LEU A 414 -26.49 -3.11 -0.70
C LEU A 414 -27.33 -3.96 0.26
N ARG A 415 -27.05 -3.96 1.56
CA ARG A 415 -27.81 -4.72 2.57
C ARG A 415 -29.34 -4.54 2.50
N PRO A 416 -29.90 -3.34 2.25
CA PRO A 416 -31.35 -3.18 2.09
C PRO A 416 -31.95 -4.02 0.96
N TRP A 417 -31.15 -4.43 -0.03
CA TRP A 417 -31.56 -5.22 -1.19
C TRP A 417 -30.98 -6.64 -1.18
N GLN A 418 -30.58 -7.18 -0.03
CA GLN A 418 -29.97 -8.51 0.11
C GLN A 418 -30.80 -9.68 -0.46
N SER A 419 -32.11 -9.50 -0.64
CA SER A 419 -32.99 -10.52 -1.24
C SER A 419 -32.90 -10.56 -2.77
N ARG A 420 -32.36 -9.53 -3.42
CA ARG A 420 -32.20 -9.48 -4.87
C ARG A 420 -31.15 -10.47 -5.34
N THR A 421 -31.45 -11.12 -6.48
CA THR A 421 -30.60 -12.19 -7.02
C THR A 421 -29.19 -11.70 -7.35
N GLN A 422 -29.03 -10.51 -7.91
CA GLN A 422 -27.70 -9.98 -8.24
C GLN A 422 -26.89 -9.66 -6.98
N VAL A 423 -27.51 -9.06 -5.97
CA VAL A 423 -26.86 -8.79 -4.68
C VAL A 423 -26.42 -10.09 -4.00
N ARG A 424 -27.24 -11.14 -4.00
CA ARG A 424 -26.84 -12.46 -3.48
C ARG A 424 -25.65 -13.07 -4.22
N LYS A 425 -25.58 -12.89 -5.56
CA LYS A 425 -24.44 -13.37 -6.37
C LYS A 425 -23.15 -12.66 -5.97
N LEU A 426 -23.19 -11.33 -5.81
CA LEU A 426 -22.04 -10.54 -5.35
C LEU A 426 -21.57 -11.01 -3.97
N VAL A 427 -22.48 -11.14 -3.00
CA VAL A 427 -22.16 -11.64 -1.65
C VAL A 427 -21.53 -13.04 -1.72
N SER A 428 -22.07 -13.94 -2.54
CA SER A 428 -21.53 -15.30 -2.70
C SER A 428 -20.13 -15.28 -3.33
N ALA A 429 -19.88 -14.38 -4.29
CA ALA A 429 -18.59 -14.27 -4.98
C ALA A 429 -17.46 -13.74 -4.08
N LEU A 430 -17.79 -13.05 -2.98
CA LEU A 430 -16.81 -12.62 -1.97
C LEU A 430 -16.38 -13.76 -1.03
N LEU A 431 -17.21 -14.79 -0.89
CA LEU A 431 -16.93 -15.95 -0.03
C LEU A 431 -16.07 -17.02 -0.74
N THR A 432 -15.82 -16.86 -2.04
CA THR A 432 -14.99 -17.75 -2.87
C THR A 432 -13.65 -17.13 -3.17
#